data_AF-A0A1G8J145-F1
#
_entry.id   AF-A0A1G8J145-F1
#
_cell.length_a   1.000
_cell.length_b   1.000
_cell.length_c   1.000
_cell.angle_alpha   90.00
_cell.angle_beta   90.00
_cell.angle_gamma   90.00
#
_symmetry.space_group_name_H-M   'P 1'
#
loop_
_entity.id
_entity.type
_entity.pdbx_description
1 polymer ?
#
loop_
_entity_poly.entity_id
_entity_poly.type
_entity_poly.pdbx_seq_one_letter_code
_entity_poly.pdbx_strand_id
1 'polypeptide(L)'
;MNKYLAAAATTTAAVCATIATVGSAAASPTFGDGTYLVGTDIAPGQYAGSGQVDEHMGCYWERRSGTSGNFDEILANDYTHSGRVVVTILPSDYAFRSEDCGTWTRIGDVPAPDFTGPVIGSAVVGSAVVGSSVLPLVAGLLLTGSAAAS
;
A
#
# COMPACT_ATOMS: atom_id res chain seq x y z
N MET A 1 16.60 58.25 36.61
CA MET A 1 15.23 58.25 36.06
C MET A 1 15.27 57.81 34.60
N ASN A 2 14.32 56.94 34.22
CA ASN A 2 13.88 56.51 32.87
C ASN A 2 14.91 55.68 32.07
N LYS A 3 14.94 54.33 32.10
CA LYS A 3 13.91 53.33 31.71
C LYS A 3 13.19 53.73 30.42
N TYR A 4 13.47 53.07 29.30
CA TYR A 4 12.58 52.18 28.54
C TYR A 4 13.32 51.55 27.35
N LEU A 5 13.09 50.24 27.18
CA LEU A 5 13.57 49.35 26.13
C LEU A 5 12.86 49.64 24.81
N ALA A 6 13.53 49.35 23.68
CA ALA A 6 12.86 48.88 22.48
C ALA A 6 13.78 47.90 21.75
N ALA A 7 13.27 46.68 21.57
CA ALA A 7 13.87 45.59 20.83
C ALA A 7 13.89 45.88 19.33
N ALA A 8 14.93 45.41 18.64
CA ALA A 8 14.92 45.24 17.19
C ALA A 8 15.38 43.81 16.86
N ALA A 9 14.43 42.88 16.88
CA ALA A 9 14.62 41.55 16.32
C ALA A 9 14.64 41.69 14.79
N THR A 10 15.82 41.56 14.19
CA THR A 10 15.95 41.52 12.73
C THR A 10 15.89 40.05 12.30
N THR A 11 14.72 39.63 11.83
CA THR A 11 14.49 38.33 11.17
C THR A 11 15.17 38.36 9.80
N THR A 12 16.33 37.70 9.66
CA THR A 12 16.93 37.51 8.33
C THR A 12 16.47 36.17 7.77
N ALA A 13 15.68 36.31 6.71
CA ALA A 13 15.31 35.39 5.64
C ALA A 13 15.78 33.93 5.74
N ALA A 14 14.79 33.04 5.71
CA ALA A 14 14.94 31.65 5.30
C ALA A 14 15.74 31.57 3.99
N VAL A 15 16.85 30.85 4.02
CA VAL A 15 17.49 30.35 2.81
C VAL A 15 16.51 29.36 2.19
N CYS A 16 15.83 29.75 1.12
CA CYS A 16 15.17 28.80 0.23
C CYS A 16 16.25 27.85 -0.28
N ALA A 17 16.30 26.65 0.29
CA ALA A 17 17.09 25.56 -0.25
C ALA A 17 16.65 25.36 -1.69
N THR A 18 17.59 25.53 -2.61
CA THR A 18 17.45 25.11 -4.00
C THR A 18 17.07 23.64 -4.00
N ILE A 19 15.84 23.34 -4.37
CA ILE A 19 15.43 22.00 -4.80
C ILE A 19 16.33 21.64 -5.99
N ALA A 20 17.39 20.88 -5.71
CA ALA A 20 18.07 20.14 -6.74
C ALA A 20 17.02 19.21 -7.34
N THR A 21 16.52 19.54 -8.51
CA THR A 21 15.82 18.60 -9.37
C THR A 21 16.84 17.55 -9.78
N VAL A 22 17.10 16.59 -8.90
CA VAL A 22 17.64 15.31 -9.31
C VAL A 22 16.65 14.82 -10.37
N GLY A 23 17.14 14.74 -11.61
CA GLY A 23 16.33 14.31 -12.72
C GLY A 23 15.69 12.99 -12.32
N SER A 24 14.36 13.00 -12.15
CA SER A 24 13.60 11.77 -12.15
C SER A 24 13.85 11.19 -13.53
N ALA A 25 14.76 10.22 -13.62
CA ALA A 25 14.70 9.26 -14.69
C ALA A 25 13.25 8.80 -14.68
N ALA A 26 12.55 9.03 -15.80
CA ALA A 26 11.13 8.76 -15.87
C ALA A 26 10.95 7.27 -15.54
N ALA A 27 10.44 6.99 -14.34
CA ALA A 27 10.18 5.65 -13.88
C ALA A 27 9.37 4.92 -14.95
N SER A 28 9.79 3.70 -15.30
CA SER A 28 9.10 2.94 -16.34
C SER A 28 7.65 2.71 -15.90
N PRO A 29 6.64 3.02 -16.74
CA PRO A 29 5.24 2.83 -16.36
C PRO A 29 4.85 1.35 -16.23
N THR A 30 5.69 0.47 -16.78
CA THR A 30 5.55 -0.98 -16.69
C THR A 30 6.88 -1.65 -16.38
N PHE A 31 6.81 -2.80 -15.71
CA PHE A 31 7.97 -3.63 -15.38
C PHE A 31 7.56 -5.10 -15.17
N GLY A 32 8.52 -6.01 -15.17
CA GLY A 32 8.30 -7.45 -14.97
C GLY A 32 8.92 -7.93 -13.66
N ASP A 33 9.42 -9.16 -13.64
CA ASP A 33 10.11 -9.69 -12.46
C ASP A 33 11.43 -8.97 -12.18
N GLY A 34 11.86 -9.03 -10.93
CA GLY A 34 13.08 -8.37 -10.45
C GLY A 34 12.86 -7.56 -9.18
N THR A 35 13.89 -6.82 -8.78
CA THR A 35 13.87 -5.91 -7.64
C THR A 35 14.09 -4.48 -8.14
N TYR A 36 13.20 -3.58 -7.73
CA TYR A 36 13.13 -2.20 -8.21
C TYR A 36 13.20 -1.24 -7.03
N LEU A 37 14.11 -0.27 -7.08
CA LEU A 37 14.24 0.79 -6.09
C LEU A 37 13.11 1.80 -6.27
N VAL A 38 12.36 2.03 -5.21
CA VAL A 38 11.24 2.98 -5.23
C VAL A 38 11.77 4.42 -5.24
N GLY A 39 11.23 5.24 -6.12
CA GLY A 39 11.70 6.61 -6.40
C GLY A 39 12.88 6.69 -7.37
N THR A 40 13.52 5.57 -7.73
CA THR A 40 14.61 5.53 -8.72
C THR A 40 14.19 4.75 -9.97
N ASP A 41 13.83 3.47 -9.82
CA ASP A 41 13.46 2.59 -10.92
C ASP A 41 11.95 2.68 -11.20
N ILE A 42 11.15 2.76 -10.13
CA ILE A 42 9.69 2.85 -10.18
C ILE A 42 9.19 3.98 -9.27
N ALA A 43 8.14 4.69 -9.68
CA ALA A 43 7.53 5.72 -8.84
C ALA A 43 6.59 5.08 -7.80
N PRO A 44 6.42 5.67 -6.60
CA PRO A 44 5.35 5.28 -5.70
C PRO A 44 3.99 5.38 -6.41
N GLY A 45 3.07 4.48 -6.09
CA GLY A 45 1.77 4.43 -6.76
C GLY A 45 1.06 3.11 -6.58
N GLN A 46 -0.12 3.03 -7.19
CA GLN A 46 -0.86 1.79 -7.31
C GLN A 46 -0.50 1.10 -8.63
N TYR A 47 -0.18 -0.18 -8.56
CA TYR A 47 0.21 -1.00 -9.70
C TYR A 47 -0.71 -2.21 -9.81
N ALA A 48 -1.03 -2.60 -11.05
CA ALA A 48 -1.69 -3.85 -11.36
C ALA A 48 -0.70 -4.79 -12.05
N GLY A 49 -0.48 -5.96 -11.47
CA GLY A 49 0.20 -7.08 -12.09
C GLY A 49 -0.80 -7.94 -12.85
N SER A 50 -0.39 -8.46 -14.01
CA SER A 50 -1.19 -9.46 -14.72
C SER A 50 -1.36 -10.77 -13.94
N GLY A 51 -0.57 -10.98 -12.89
CA GLY A 51 -0.63 -12.18 -12.05
C GLY A 51 -0.28 -13.44 -12.82
N GLN A 52 -0.65 -14.59 -12.27
CA GLN A 52 -0.54 -15.90 -12.92
C GLN A 52 -1.83 -16.66 -12.78
N VAL A 53 -2.09 -17.52 -13.76
CA VAL A 53 -3.24 -18.43 -13.79
C VAL A 53 -2.83 -19.89 -13.67
N ASP A 54 -1.53 -20.15 -13.60
CA ASP A 54 -0.96 -21.49 -13.42
C ASP A 54 -1.13 -21.95 -11.96
N GLU A 55 -1.52 -23.21 -11.76
CA GLU A 55 -1.77 -23.79 -10.43
C GLU A 55 -0.49 -24.27 -9.71
N HIS A 56 0.63 -24.36 -10.43
CA HIS A 56 1.92 -24.83 -9.92
C HIS A 56 2.85 -23.69 -9.50
N MET A 57 2.82 -22.54 -10.19
CA MET A 57 3.63 -21.35 -9.87
C MET A 57 2.74 -20.13 -9.64
N GLY A 58 2.84 -19.55 -8.45
CA GLY A 58 2.08 -18.36 -8.05
C GLY A 58 2.92 -17.09 -8.15
N CYS A 59 2.23 -15.97 -8.37
CA CYS A 59 2.82 -14.64 -8.28
C CYS A 59 3.23 -14.35 -6.83
N TYR A 60 4.52 -14.10 -6.63
CA TYR A 60 5.06 -13.59 -5.38
C TYR A 60 5.49 -12.14 -5.53
N TRP A 61 5.07 -11.30 -4.60
CA TRP A 61 5.54 -9.92 -4.52
C TRP A 61 5.84 -9.52 -3.09
N GLU A 62 6.76 -8.57 -2.95
CA GLU A 62 7.07 -7.97 -1.65
C GLU A 62 7.44 -6.49 -1.78
N ARG A 63 6.97 -5.71 -0.81
CA ARG A 63 7.42 -4.36 -0.50
C ARG A 63 8.48 -4.47 0.59
N ARG A 64 9.58 -3.76 0.45
CA ARG A 64 10.74 -3.92 1.34
C ARG A 64 11.28 -2.58 1.85
N SER A 65 11.88 -2.61 3.04
CA SER A 65 12.66 -1.50 3.63
C SER A 65 14.15 -1.55 3.31
N GLY A 66 14.61 -2.58 2.59
CA GLY A 66 15.98 -2.77 2.14
C GLY A 66 16.11 -3.83 1.04
N THR A 67 17.33 -4.08 0.57
CA THR A 67 17.66 -5.02 -0.51
C THR A 67 18.64 -6.12 -0.08
N SER A 68 18.86 -6.31 1.22
CA SER A 68 19.86 -7.28 1.70
C SER A 68 19.42 -8.74 1.57
N GLY A 69 18.13 -8.97 1.32
CA GLY A 69 17.54 -10.31 1.29
C GLY A 69 17.00 -10.78 2.64
N ASN A 70 17.21 -10.02 3.72
CA ASN A 70 16.73 -10.38 5.05
C ASN A 70 15.20 -10.31 5.17
N PHE A 71 14.61 -11.24 5.92
CA PHE A 71 13.16 -11.28 6.16
C PHE A 71 12.66 -10.09 6.97
N ASP A 72 13.49 -9.53 7.86
CA ASP A 72 13.14 -8.35 8.67
C ASP A 72 12.93 -7.08 7.82
N GLU A 73 13.34 -7.10 6.56
CA GLU A 73 13.13 -5.99 5.63
C GLU A 73 11.82 -6.09 4.86
N ILE A 74 11.06 -7.18 5.00
CA ILE A 74 9.78 -7.35 4.30
C ILE A 74 8.71 -6.53 5.03
N LEU A 75 8.19 -5.50 4.37
CA LEU A 75 7.14 -4.63 4.88
C LEU A 75 5.74 -5.20 4.64
N ALA A 76 5.55 -5.83 3.49
CA ALA A 76 4.34 -6.54 3.10
C ALA A 76 4.68 -7.48 1.95
N ASN A 77 4.04 -8.64 1.90
CA ASN A 77 4.17 -9.59 0.80
C ASN A 77 2.88 -10.38 0.62
N ASP A 78 2.77 -11.07 -0.51
CA ASP A 78 1.71 -12.05 -0.74
C ASP A 78 2.17 -13.07 -1.80
N TYR A 79 1.51 -14.23 -1.81
CA TYR A 79 1.69 -15.29 -2.80
C TYR A 79 0.32 -15.73 -3.33
N THR A 80 0.07 -15.55 -4.63
CA THR A 80 -1.26 -15.76 -5.21
C THR A 80 -1.23 -16.36 -6.61
N HIS A 81 -2.23 -17.19 -6.92
CA HIS A 81 -2.50 -17.72 -8.27
C HIS A 81 -3.62 -16.94 -8.97
N SER A 82 -3.77 -15.66 -8.61
CA SER A 82 -4.78 -14.80 -9.22
C SER A 82 -4.27 -14.23 -10.55
N GLY A 83 -5.10 -14.25 -11.60
CA GLY A 83 -4.80 -13.63 -12.90
C GLY A 83 -4.87 -12.09 -12.90
N ARG A 84 -4.85 -11.46 -11.72
CA ARG A 84 -4.69 -10.02 -11.51
C ARG A 84 -4.35 -9.75 -10.05
N VAL A 85 -3.33 -8.92 -9.83
CA VAL A 85 -2.90 -8.50 -8.48
C VAL A 85 -2.81 -6.98 -8.45
N VAL A 86 -3.25 -6.33 -7.37
CA VAL A 86 -3.12 -4.88 -7.20
C VAL A 86 -2.34 -4.58 -5.93
N VAL A 87 -1.28 -3.79 -6.07
CA VAL A 87 -0.41 -3.41 -4.95
C VAL A 87 -0.24 -1.90 -4.92
N THR A 88 -0.37 -1.33 -3.73
CA THR A 88 0.02 0.06 -3.47
C THR A 88 1.45 0.08 -2.94
N ILE A 89 2.37 0.60 -3.75
CA ILE A 89 3.77 0.83 -3.40
C ILE A 89 3.88 2.23 -2.80
N LEU A 90 4.26 2.30 -1.53
CA LEU A 90 4.30 3.56 -0.78
C LEU A 90 5.62 4.32 -1.02
N PRO A 91 5.63 5.65 -0.84
CA PRO A 91 6.86 6.43 -0.94
C PRO A 91 7.90 6.09 0.12
N SER A 92 7.48 5.44 1.22
CA SER A 92 8.35 4.98 2.30
C SER A 92 8.99 3.62 2.03
N ASP A 93 8.56 2.91 1.00
CA ASP A 93 9.19 1.65 0.61
C ASP A 93 10.55 1.94 0.02
N TYR A 94 11.53 1.09 0.31
CA TYR A 94 12.85 1.18 -0.28
C TYR A 94 12.89 0.44 -1.62
N ALA A 95 12.32 -0.75 -1.68
CA ALA A 95 12.30 -1.58 -2.87
C ALA A 95 10.97 -2.36 -3.02
N PHE A 96 10.66 -2.71 -4.26
CA PHE A 96 9.62 -3.67 -4.62
C PHE A 96 10.25 -4.84 -5.34
N ARG A 97 9.91 -6.07 -4.95
CA ARG A 97 10.36 -7.28 -5.65
C ARG A 97 9.16 -8.05 -6.16
N SER A 98 9.30 -8.56 -7.38
CA SER A 98 8.30 -9.36 -8.09
C SER A 98 8.95 -10.62 -8.63
N GLU A 99 8.27 -11.74 -8.47
CA GLU A 99 8.62 -13.03 -9.05
C GLU A 99 7.35 -13.67 -9.59
N ASP A 100 7.38 -14.06 -10.86
CA ASP A 100 6.28 -14.70 -11.56
C ASP A 100 4.96 -13.91 -11.48
N CYS A 101 4.96 -12.58 -11.40
CA CYS A 101 3.70 -11.80 -11.39
C CYS A 101 3.29 -11.26 -12.76
N GLY A 102 4.07 -11.60 -13.79
CA GLY A 102 3.90 -11.10 -15.14
C GLY A 102 4.23 -9.61 -15.23
N THR A 103 3.44 -8.86 -16.01
CA THR A 103 3.71 -7.43 -16.22
C THR A 103 2.95 -6.57 -15.20
N TRP A 104 3.68 -5.78 -14.44
CA TRP A 104 3.16 -4.70 -13.63
C TRP A 104 2.94 -3.45 -14.47
N THR A 105 1.82 -2.77 -14.26
CA THR A 105 1.49 -1.49 -14.88
C THR A 105 1.01 -0.51 -13.80
N ARG A 106 1.53 0.72 -13.80
CA ARG A 106 1.04 1.76 -12.89
C ARG A 106 -0.37 2.17 -13.29
N ILE A 107 -1.32 2.04 -12.37
CA ILE A 107 -2.74 2.34 -12.59
C ILE A 107 -3.20 3.60 -11.86
N GLY A 108 -2.38 4.17 -10.98
CA GLY A 108 -2.69 5.43 -10.30
C GLY A 108 -1.65 5.83 -9.27
N ASP A 109 -1.89 6.97 -8.63
CA ASP A 109 -1.12 7.41 -7.47
C ASP A 109 -1.47 6.59 -6.23
N VAL A 110 -0.69 6.77 -5.16
CA VAL A 110 -1.01 6.17 -3.86
C VAL A 110 -2.35 6.76 -3.39
N PRO A 111 -3.39 5.94 -3.14
CA PRO A 111 -4.65 6.45 -2.64
C PRO A 111 -4.41 7.23 -1.35
N ALA A 112 -5.04 8.40 -1.22
CA ALA A 112 -5.02 9.11 0.04
C ALA A 112 -5.63 8.19 1.12
N PRO A 113 -5.11 8.23 2.36
CA PRO A 113 -5.78 7.58 3.46
C PRO A 113 -7.22 8.11 3.53
N ASP A 114 -8.18 7.20 3.33
CA ASP A 114 -9.59 7.54 3.39
C ASP A 114 -10.00 7.72 4.85
N PHE A 115 -9.94 8.96 5.32
CA PHE A 115 -10.48 9.35 6.63
C PHE A 115 -11.98 9.73 6.57
N THR A 116 -12.65 9.52 5.44
CA THR A 116 -14.06 9.89 5.23
C THR A 116 -15.04 8.73 5.45
N GLY A 117 -14.54 7.52 5.71
CA GLY A 117 -15.34 6.43 6.24
C GLY A 117 -15.93 6.77 7.63
N PRO A 118 -17.06 6.15 8.04
CA PRO A 118 -17.63 6.37 9.37
C PRO A 118 -16.59 6.01 10.44
N VAL A 119 -16.02 7.04 11.08
CA VAL A 119 -15.06 6.90 12.17
C VAL A 119 -15.72 6.23 13.37
N ILE A 120 -15.73 4.90 13.41
CA ILE A 120 -15.93 4.14 14.64
C ILE A 120 -14.58 4.06 15.36
N GLY A 121 -14.27 5.14 16.08
CA GLY A 121 -13.26 5.18 17.14
C GLY A 121 -11.81 5.24 16.65
N SER A 122 -11.09 6.26 17.12
CA SER A 122 -9.63 6.28 17.14
C SER A 122 -9.08 4.96 17.72
N ALA A 123 -8.50 4.13 16.88
CA ALA A 123 -7.51 3.14 17.27
C ALA A 123 -6.20 3.46 16.54
N VAL A 124 -5.29 3.91 17.39
CA VAL A 124 -3.87 4.19 17.19
C VAL A 124 -3.16 3.04 16.45
N VAL A 125 -2.15 3.38 15.64
CA VAL A 125 -0.94 2.60 15.30
C VAL A 125 -1.04 1.06 15.39
N GLY A 126 -0.88 0.39 14.24
CA GLY A 126 -0.45 -1.01 14.15
C GLY A 126 -1.52 -1.98 13.64
N SER A 127 -1.72 -2.05 12.33
CA SER A 127 -2.60 -3.06 11.72
C SER A 127 -1.85 -4.36 11.46
N ALA A 128 -1.88 -5.27 12.42
CA ALA A 128 -1.93 -6.70 12.13
C ALA A 128 -3.41 -7.08 11.98
N VAL A 129 -3.89 -7.25 10.75
CA VAL A 129 -5.20 -7.86 10.50
C VAL A 129 -4.99 -9.36 10.25
N VAL A 130 -5.10 -10.15 11.32
CA VAL A 130 -5.30 -11.60 11.23
C VAL A 130 -6.69 -11.84 10.65
N GLY A 131 -6.74 -12.51 9.51
CA GLY A 131 -7.98 -12.98 8.90
C GLY A 131 -8.76 -13.89 9.83
N SER A 132 -10.05 -13.61 10.00
CA SER A 132 -11.02 -14.54 10.56
C SER A 132 -12.28 -14.49 9.72
N SER A 133 -12.36 -15.40 8.76
CA SER A 133 -13.59 -15.72 8.04
C SER A 133 -14.37 -16.74 8.86
N VAL A 134 -15.30 -16.28 9.69
CA VAL A 134 -16.40 -17.12 10.19
C VAL A 134 -17.70 -16.67 9.53
N LEU A 135 -18.14 -17.49 8.58
CA LEU A 135 -19.39 -17.37 7.83
C LEU A 135 -20.62 -17.37 8.76
N PRO A 136 -21.64 -16.52 8.56
CA PRO A 136 -22.90 -16.63 9.28
C PRO A 136 -23.77 -17.72 8.63
N LEU A 137 -24.01 -18.80 9.37
CA LEU A 137 -24.91 -19.88 8.98
C LEU A 137 -26.34 -19.51 9.39
N VAL A 138 -27.07 -18.83 8.49
CA VAL A 138 -28.50 -18.54 8.68
C VAL A 138 -29.31 -19.65 8.02
N ALA A 139 -29.71 -20.66 8.79
CA ALA A 139 -30.69 -21.65 8.38
C ALA A 139 -32.03 -21.35 9.10
N GLY A 140 -32.96 -20.76 8.35
CA GLY A 140 -34.33 -20.49 8.81
C GLY A 140 -35.15 -21.77 8.93
N LEU A 141 -35.62 -22.05 10.14
CA LEU A 141 -36.59 -23.10 10.45
C LEU A 141 -38.00 -22.57 10.14
N LEU A 142 -38.54 -22.91 8.96
CA LEU A 142 -39.96 -22.74 8.65
C LEU A 142 -40.67 -24.08 8.87
N LEU A 143 -41.40 -24.19 9.99
CA LEU A 143 -42.33 -25.28 10.23
C LEU A 143 -43.53 -25.17 9.28
N THR A 144 -43.70 -26.16 8.43
CA THR A 144 -44.92 -26.40 7.64
C THR A 144 -46.01 -26.97 8.53
N GLY A 145 -47.16 -26.31 8.61
CA GLY A 145 -48.38 -26.85 9.19
C GLY A 145 -49.59 -26.49 8.35
N SER A 146 -50.28 -27.51 7.84
CA SER A 146 -51.74 -27.63 7.65
C SER A 146 -52.09 -28.43 6.40
N ALA A 147 -52.55 -29.66 6.60
CA ALA A 147 -53.42 -30.37 5.68
C ALA A 147 -54.59 -30.94 6.49
N ALA A 148 -55.81 -30.66 6.04
CA ALA A 148 -57.06 -31.19 6.57
C ALA A 148 -57.84 -31.86 5.42
N ALA A 149 -58.78 -32.74 5.82
CA ALA A 149 -59.80 -33.46 5.04
C ALA A 149 -59.46 -34.88 4.58
N SER A 150 -60.00 -35.86 5.32
CA SER A 150 -61.26 -36.53 4.96
C SER A 150 -61.91 -37.13 6.19
#